data_AF-A0A645CGT4-F1
#
_entry.id   AF-A0A645CGT4-F1
#
_cell.length_a   1.000
_cell.length_b   1.000
_cell.length_c   1.000
_cell.angle_alpha   90.00
_cell.angle_beta   90.00
_cell.angle_gamma   90.00
#
_symmetry.space_group_name_H-M   'P 1'
#
loop_
_entity.id
_entity.type
_entity.pdbx_description
1 polymer ?
#
loop_
_entity_poly.entity_id
_entity_poly.type
_entity_poly.pdbx_seq_one_letter_code
_entity_poly.pdbx_strand_id
1 'polypeptide(L)'
;MERFNQKKPNPNEIPIIFVRDDSGNVQGKVSVNEWTNRHRPSSLNQLEIKLYRQALAYYAEQDLEKAIDILKFLILQTEYTHFEYVERLANIYHLKNELQLELKLLSSTISVAEVTGLPSGLVRKIERRIERIKKNK
;
A
#
# COMPACT_ATOMS: atom_id res chain seq x y z
N MET A 1 34.00 20.01 3.00
CA MET A 1 32.71 19.42 3.39
C MET A 1 32.38 19.90 4.79
N GLU A 2 31.55 20.93 4.91
CA GLU A 2 31.05 21.36 6.22
C GLU A 2 29.97 20.37 6.67
N ARG A 3 30.15 19.82 7.88
CA ARG A 3 29.12 19.00 8.52
C ARG A 3 28.02 19.96 8.96
N PHE A 4 26.84 19.84 8.36
CA PHE A 4 25.63 20.51 8.87
C PHE A 4 25.35 19.98 10.28
N ASN A 5 25.82 20.71 11.29
CA ASN A 5 25.40 20.51 12.67
C ASN A 5 23.92 20.87 12.74
N GLN A 6 23.06 19.85 12.74
CA GLN A 6 21.65 20.02 13.06
C GLN A 6 21.57 20.49 14.52
N LYS A 7 21.45 21.81 14.72
CA LYS A 7 21.10 22.36 16.03
C LYS A 7 19.78 21.72 16.45
N LYS A 8 19.75 21.11 17.64
CA LYS A 8 18.51 20.61 18.24
C LYS A 8 17.54 21.80 18.34
N PRO A 9 16.28 21.67 17.88
CA PRO A 9 15.33 22.78 17.89
C PRO A 9 15.09 23.23 19.33
N ASN A 10 15.17 24.55 19.57
CA ASN A 10 14.96 25.14 20.87
C ASN A 10 13.47 25.00 21.25
N PRO A 11 13.10 24.51 22.45
CA PRO A 11 11.69 24.26 22.80
C PRO A 11 10.77 25.48 22.64
N ASN A 12 11.32 26.69 22.75
CA ASN A 12 10.60 27.95 22.65
C ASN A 12 10.35 28.43 21.21
N GLU A 13 10.91 27.76 20.20
CA GLU A 13 10.74 28.10 18.77
C GLU A 13 9.68 27.21 18.07
N ILE A 14 9.11 26.25 18.78
CA ILE A 14 8.16 25.30 18.20
C ILE A 14 6.77 25.97 18.15
N PRO A 15 6.16 26.13 16.96
CA PRO A 15 4.85 26.78 16.86
C PRO A 15 3.79 25.98 17.63
N ILE A 16 2.81 26.69 18.19
CA ILE A 16 1.75 26.13 19.03
C ILE A 16 0.42 26.25 18.29
N ILE A 17 -0.35 25.16 18.26
CA ILE A 17 -1.72 25.10 17.74
C ILE A 17 -2.69 25.21 18.92
N PHE A 18 -3.71 26.04 18.77
CA PHE A 18 -4.82 26.17 19.72
C PHE A 18 -5.98 25.30 19.24
N VAL A 19 -6.32 24.27 20.02
CA VAL A 19 -7.46 23.41 19.75
C VAL A 19 -8.71 24.08 20.31
N ARG A 20 -9.74 24.22 19.47
CA ARG A 20 -11.02 24.83 19.84
C ARG A 20 -12.13 23.78 19.88
N ASP A 21 -13.10 23.98 20.76
CA ASP A 21 -14.35 23.21 20.76
C ASP A 21 -15.32 23.71 19.68
N ASP A 22 -16.45 23.01 19.52
CA ASP A 22 -17.51 23.35 18.56
C ASP A 22 -18.17 24.72 18.84
N SER A 23 -17.95 25.27 20.04
CA SER A 23 -18.38 26.61 20.45
C SER A 23 -17.30 27.68 20.22
N GLY A 24 -16.13 27.31 19.70
CA GLY A 24 -15.02 28.20 19.39
C GLY A 24 -14.10 28.53 20.58
N ASN A 25 -14.33 27.95 21.75
CA ASN A 25 -13.49 28.16 22.94
C ASN A 25 -12.23 27.31 22.88
N VAL A 26 -11.11 27.85 23.35
CA VAL A 26 -9.85 27.11 23.38
C VAL A 26 -9.90 26.03 24.46
N GLN A 27 -9.98 24.77 24.04
CA GLN A 27 -9.93 23.59 24.92
C GLN A 27 -8.50 23.23 25.34
N GLY A 28 -7.50 23.57 24.53
CA GLY A 28 -6.11 23.25 24.86
C GLY A 28 -5.09 23.81 23.88
N LYS A 29 -3.82 23.69 24.26
CA LYS A 29 -2.66 24.06 23.43
C LYS A 29 -1.83 22.81 23.17
N VAL A 30 -1.40 22.62 21.94
CA VAL A 30 -0.54 21.51 21.52
C VAL A 30 0.54 22.06 20.61
N SER A 31 1.78 21.57 20.74
CA SER A 31 2.83 21.98 19.79
C SER A 31 2.53 21.41 18.40
N VAL A 32 3.03 22.04 17.33
CA VAL A 32 2.93 21.50 15.96
C VAL A 32 3.51 20.08 15.89
N ASN A 33 4.61 19.82 16.58
CA ASN A 33 5.21 18.48 16.62
C ASN A 33 4.29 17.46 17.31
N GLU A 34 3.66 17.84 18.41
CA GLU A 34 2.74 16.99 19.14
C GLU A 34 1.43 16.76 18.38
N TRP A 35 0.87 17.80 17.74
CA TRP A 35 -0.25 17.67 16.83
C TRP A 35 0.09 16.73 15.66
N THR A 36 1.24 16.95 15.04
CA THR A 36 1.75 16.10 13.96
C THR A 36 2.03 14.70 14.45
N ASN A 37 2.39 14.46 15.71
CA ASN A 37 2.58 13.12 16.25
C ASN A 37 1.25 12.43 16.63
N ARG A 38 0.26 13.18 17.12
CA ARG A 38 -1.10 12.69 17.43
C ARG A 38 -1.93 12.42 16.18
N HIS A 39 -1.73 13.21 15.13
CA HIS A 39 -2.38 13.10 13.82
C HIS A 39 -1.43 12.56 12.75
N ARG A 40 -0.21 12.16 13.14
CA ARG A 40 0.64 11.31 12.31
C ARG A 40 -0.24 10.11 12.09
N PRO A 41 -0.70 9.86 10.87
CA PRO A 41 -1.51 8.70 10.69
C PRO A 41 -0.57 7.53 11.07
N SER A 42 -1.12 6.48 11.65
CA SER A 42 -0.48 5.16 11.69
C SER A 42 -0.34 4.67 10.23
N SER A 43 0.43 5.41 9.45
CA SER A 43 -0.07 6.08 8.23
C SER A 43 0.01 5.25 6.99
N LEU A 44 0.96 4.33 6.95
CA LEU A 44 1.00 3.34 5.91
C LEU A 44 -0.27 2.50 5.93
N ASN A 45 -0.67 1.94 7.07
CA ASN A 45 -1.82 1.02 7.10
C ASN A 45 -3.14 1.69 6.70
N GLN A 46 -3.38 2.93 7.16
CA GLN A 46 -4.60 3.65 6.76
C GLN A 46 -4.57 4.09 5.30
N LEU A 47 -3.41 4.52 4.78
CA LEU A 47 -3.25 4.89 3.38
C LEU A 47 -3.41 3.66 2.49
N GLU A 48 -2.78 2.55 2.84
CA GLU A 48 -2.84 1.26 2.15
C GLU A 48 -4.29 0.77 2.06
N ILE A 49 -5.02 0.76 3.18
CA ILE A 49 -6.44 0.37 3.21
C ILE A 49 -7.28 1.30 2.30
N LYS A 50 -7.05 2.61 2.34
CA LYS A 50 -7.79 3.57 1.49
C LYS A 50 -7.47 3.36 0.01
N LEU A 51 -6.20 3.17 -0.33
CA LEU A 51 -5.76 2.91 -1.69
C LEU A 51 -6.34 1.59 -2.19
N TYR A 52 -6.32 0.53 -1.39
CA TYR A 52 -6.91 -0.75 -1.81
C TYR A 52 -8.41 -0.63 -2.02
N ARG A 53 -9.14 0.07 -1.14
CA ARG A 53 -10.57 0.38 -1.36
C ARG A 53 -10.79 1.15 -2.65
N GLN A 54 -9.93 2.12 -2.96
CA GLN A 54 -10.00 2.87 -4.21
C GLN A 54 -9.73 1.98 -5.43
N ALA A 55 -8.77 1.06 -5.35
CA ALA A 55 -8.52 0.09 -6.42
C ALA A 55 -9.74 -0.82 -6.66
N LEU A 56 -10.44 -1.22 -5.60
CA LEU A 56 -11.69 -1.98 -5.72
C LEU A 56 -12.82 -1.16 -6.35
N ALA A 57 -12.92 0.13 -6.04
CA ALA A 57 -13.89 1.02 -6.67
C ALA A 57 -13.63 1.14 -8.18
N TYR A 58 -12.38 1.41 -8.58
CA TYR A 58 -12.01 1.47 -10.00
C TYR A 58 -12.23 0.14 -10.72
N TYR A 59 -11.93 -0.99 -10.06
CA TYR A 59 -12.23 -2.31 -10.60
C TYR A 59 -13.74 -2.51 -10.84
N ALA A 60 -14.59 -2.07 -9.92
CA ALA A 60 -16.04 -2.16 -10.06
C ALA A 60 -16.57 -1.24 -11.18
N GLU A 61 -15.96 -0.08 -11.36
CA GLU A 61 -16.27 0.90 -12.41
C GLU A 61 -15.70 0.53 -13.80
N GLN A 62 -15.01 -0.61 -13.93
CA GLN A 62 -14.28 -1.03 -15.14
C GLN A 62 -13.13 -0.09 -15.56
N ASP A 63 -12.70 0.84 -14.69
CA ASP A 63 -11.51 1.65 -14.89
C ASP A 63 -10.26 0.85 -14.47
N LEU A 64 -9.97 -0.19 -15.26
CA LEU A 64 -8.96 -1.19 -14.92
C LEU A 64 -7.54 -0.61 -14.90
N GLU A 65 -7.24 0.42 -15.70
CA GLU A 65 -5.92 1.04 -15.72
C GLU A 65 -5.59 1.69 -14.37
N LYS A 66 -6.52 2.47 -13.81
CA LYS A 66 -6.31 3.07 -12.49
C LYS A 66 -6.24 2.03 -11.38
N ALA A 67 -7.04 0.95 -11.49
CA ALA A 67 -6.95 -0.16 -10.55
C ALA A 67 -5.57 -0.84 -10.61
N ILE A 68 -5.02 -1.07 -11.80
CA ILE A 68 -3.70 -1.65 -12.02
C ILE A 68 -2.61 -0.79 -11.36
N ASP A 69 -2.63 0.53 -11.58
CA ASP A 69 -1.61 1.42 -11.06
C ASP A 69 -1.57 1.41 -9.53
N ILE A 70 -2.74 1.47 -8.88
CA ILE A 70 -2.82 1.40 -7.42
C ILE A 70 -2.36 0.03 -6.92
N LEU A 71 -2.78 -1.06 -7.55
CA LEU A 71 -2.39 -2.41 -7.12
C LEU A 71 -0.89 -2.65 -7.28
N LYS A 72 -0.27 -2.18 -8.37
CA LYS A 72 1.20 -2.23 -8.55
C LYS A 72 1.92 -1.47 -7.43
N PHE A 73 1.45 -0.26 -7.12
CA PHE A 73 2.01 0.54 -6.03
C PHE A 73 1.92 -0.21 -4.68
N LEU A 74 0.75 -0.75 -4.36
CA LEU A 74 0.52 -1.50 -3.11
C LEU A 74 1.39 -2.76 -3.01
N ILE A 75 1.51 -3.55 -4.08
CA ILE A 75 2.34 -4.76 -4.11
C ILE A 75 3.81 -4.42 -3.86
N LEU A 76 4.32 -3.36 -4.51
CA LEU A 76 5.70 -2.92 -4.32
C LEU A 76 5.95 -2.41 -2.89
N GLN A 77 5.01 -1.62 -2.35
CA GLN A 77 5.13 -1.05 -1.01
C GLN A 77 5.09 -2.11 0.10
N THR A 78 4.34 -3.18 -0.13
CA THR A 78 4.16 -4.28 0.83
C THR A 78 5.11 -5.46 0.59
N GLU A 79 6.01 -5.37 -0.40
CA GLU A 79 6.95 -6.44 -0.76
C GLU A 79 6.25 -7.80 -0.94
N TYR A 80 5.08 -7.81 -1.58
CA TYR A 80 4.27 -9.03 -1.85
C TYR A 80 3.70 -9.75 -0.60
N THR A 81 3.77 -9.16 0.58
CA THR A 81 3.21 -9.76 1.81
C THR A 81 1.68 -9.86 1.79
N HIS A 82 1.01 -8.95 1.07
CA HIS A 82 -0.44 -8.92 0.90
C HIS A 82 -0.89 -9.60 -0.40
N PHE A 83 -1.15 -10.90 -0.32
CA PHE A 83 -1.51 -11.72 -1.49
C PHE A 83 -2.82 -11.28 -2.16
N GLU A 84 -3.74 -10.69 -1.43
CA GLU A 84 -4.99 -10.15 -1.95
C GLU A 84 -4.77 -9.11 -3.07
N TYR A 85 -3.70 -8.32 -2.99
CA TYR A 85 -3.36 -7.33 -4.03
C TYR A 85 -2.83 -8.01 -5.29
N VAL A 86 -1.96 -9.02 -5.10
CA VAL A 86 -1.41 -9.85 -6.17
C VAL A 86 -2.52 -10.59 -6.90
N GLU A 87 -3.42 -11.26 -6.17
CA GLU A 87 -4.53 -12.02 -6.74
C GLU A 87 -5.47 -11.11 -7.53
N ARG A 88 -5.77 -9.90 -7.00
CA ARG A 88 -6.61 -8.94 -7.70
C ARG A 88 -5.98 -8.47 -9.00
N LEU A 89 -4.68 -8.13 -8.98
CA LEU A 89 -3.96 -7.69 -10.18
C LEU A 89 -3.83 -8.82 -11.21
N ALA A 90 -3.57 -10.05 -10.78
CA ALA A 90 -3.53 -11.23 -11.65
C ALA A 90 -4.88 -11.46 -12.35
N ASN A 91 -5.99 -11.25 -11.64
CA ASN A 91 -7.32 -11.34 -12.23
C ASN A 91 -7.57 -10.25 -13.28
N ILE A 92 -7.10 -9.02 -13.05
CA ILE A 92 -7.23 -7.95 -14.05
C ILE A 92 -6.43 -8.30 -15.31
N TYR A 93 -5.19 -8.76 -15.19
CA TYR A 93 -4.40 -9.20 -16.36
C TYR A 93 -5.07 -10.34 -17.11
N HIS A 94 -5.66 -11.29 -16.38
CA HIS A 94 -6.42 -12.38 -16.99
C HIS A 94 -7.62 -11.86 -17.80
N LEU A 95 -8.41 -10.94 -17.23
CA LEU A 95 -9.56 -10.32 -17.90
C LEU A 95 -9.17 -9.55 -19.16
N LYS A 96 -8.01 -8.89 -19.14
CA LYS A 96 -7.44 -8.16 -20.29
C LYS A 96 -6.74 -9.08 -21.30
N ASN A 97 -6.72 -10.40 -21.08
CA ASN A 97 -5.97 -11.37 -21.88
C ASN A 97 -4.44 -11.09 -21.93
N GLU A 98 -3.90 -10.42 -20.92
CA GLU A 98 -2.49 -10.06 -20.78
C GLU A 98 -1.71 -11.15 -20.04
N LEU A 99 -1.81 -12.39 -20.54
CA LEU A 99 -1.31 -13.59 -19.86
C LEU A 99 0.20 -13.56 -19.55
N GLN A 100 0.99 -12.80 -20.30
CA GLN A 100 2.43 -12.62 -20.01
C GLN A 100 2.67 -11.81 -18.74
N LEU A 101 1.86 -10.77 -18.50
CA LEU A 101 1.96 -9.96 -17.29
C LEU A 101 1.45 -10.73 -16.08
N GLU A 102 0.37 -11.50 -16.25
CA GLU A 102 -0.11 -12.44 -15.24
C GLU A 102 0.98 -13.44 -14.84
N LEU A 103 1.59 -14.12 -15.80
CA LEU A 103 2.64 -15.11 -15.54
C LEU A 103 3.85 -14.49 -14.83
N LYS A 104 4.28 -13.30 -15.27
CA LYS A 104 5.39 -12.57 -14.65
C LYS A 104 5.08 -12.24 -13.18
N LEU A 105 3.90 -11.68 -12.91
CA LEU A 105 3.47 -11.34 -11.56
C LEU A 105 3.43 -12.56 -10.63
N LEU A 106 2.81 -13.65 -11.08
CA LEU A 106 2.69 -14.88 -10.28
C LEU A 106 4.05 -15.54 -10.03
N SER A 107 4.95 -15.54 -11.03
CA SER A 107 6.31 -16.07 -10.88
C SER A 107 7.13 -15.25 -9.87
N SER A 108 7.04 -13.91 -9.93
CA SER A 108 7.66 -13.03 -8.94
C SER A 108 7.13 -13.30 -7.54
N THR A 109 5.82 -13.53 -7.40
CA THR A 109 5.20 -13.84 -6.09
C THR A 109 5.72 -15.16 -5.51
N ILE A 110 5.90 -16.20 -6.33
CA ILE A 110 6.50 -17.46 -5.88
C ILE A 110 7.94 -17.25 -5.42
N SER A 111 8.73 -16.46 -6.17
CA SER A 111 10.16 -16.26 -5.85
C SER A 111 10.40 -15.63 -4.48
N VAL A 112 9.42 -14.88 -3.97
CA VAL A 112 9.47 -14.24 -2.64
C VAL A 112 8.66 -14.98 -1.58
N ALA A 113 7.95 -16.04 -1.95
CA ALA A 113 6.98 -16.71 -1.07
C ALA A 113 7.59 -17.31 0.20
N GLU A 114 8.80 -17.87 0.09
CA GLU A 114 9.53 -18.40 1.24
C GLU A 114 9.94 -17.29 2.21
N VAL A 115 10.33 -16.12 1.68
CA VAL A 115 10.77 -14.96 2.46
C VAL A 115 9.58 -14.27 3.14
N THR A 116 8.45 -14.17 2.44
CA THR A 116 7.23 -13.53 2.97
C THR A 116 6.38 -14.44 3.85
N GLY A 117 6.73 -15.73 3.97
CA GLY A 117 5.97 -16.70 4.78
C GLY A 117 4.60 -17.04 4.19
N LEU A 118 4.46 -17.06 2.86
CA LEU A 118 3.20 -17.37 2.20
C LEU A 118 2.73 -18.80 2.53
N PRO A 119 1.46 -19.02 2.93
CA PRO A 119 0.92 -20.34 3.19
C PRO A 119 1.10 -21.30 2.02
N SER A 120 1.53 -22.54 2.29
CA SER A 120 1.78 -23.57 1.26
C SER A 120 0.57 -23.86 0.37
N GLY A 121 -0.65 -23.72 0.90
CA GLY A 121 -1.88 -23.82 0.13
C GLY A 121 -2.02 -22.73 -0.94
N LEU A 122 -1.61 -21.49 -0.64
CA LEU A 122 -1.61 -20.38 -1.59
C LEU A 122 -0.51 -20.56 -2.63
N VAL A 123 0.69 -20.97 -2.23
CA VAL A 123 1.79 -21.28 -3.17
C VAL A 123 1.34 -22.32 -4.22
N ARG A 124 0.77 -23.44 -3.77
CA ARG A 124 0.22 -24.48 -4.66
C ARG A 124 -0.90 -23.97 -5.58
N LYS A 125 -1.70 -22.99 -5.12
CA LYS A 125 -2.75 -22.36 -5.95
C LYS A 125 -2.12 -21.55 -7.08
N ILE A 126 -1.08 -20.77 -6.77
CA ILE A 126 -0.35 -19.94 -7.74
C ILE A 126 0.35 -20.83 -8.77
N GLU A 127 1.06 -21.88 -8.33
CA GLU A 127 1.73 -22.84 -9.22
C GLU A 127 0.75 -23.47 -10.23
N ARG A 128 -0.38 -23.98 -9.75
CA ARG A 128 -1.43 -24.55 -10.63
C ARG A 128 -2.00 -23.54 -11.61
N ARG A 129 -2.06 -22.25 -11.24
CA ARG A 129 -2.53 -21.17 -12.13
C ARG A 129 -1.49 -20.89 -13.21
N ILE A 130 -0.21 -20.80 -12.86
CA ILE A 130 0.90 -20.65 -13.82
C ILE A 130 0.91 -21.81 -14.82
N GLU A 131 0.78 -23.04 -14.34
CA GLU A 131 0.73 -24.22 -15.23
C GLU A 131 -0.40 -24.16 -16.24
N ARG A 132 -1.60 -23.73 -15.82
CA ARG A 132 -2.75 -23.54 -16.71
C ARG A 132 -2.49 -22.48 -17.77
N ILE A 133 -1.91 -21.34 -17.38
CA ILE A 133 -1.57 -20.26 -18.32
C ILE A 133 -0.54 -20.75 -19.35
N LYS A 134 0.47 -21.51 -18.91
CA LYS A 134 1.49 -22.08 -19.81
C LYS A 134 0.94 -23.12 -20.78
N LYS A 135 -0.06 -23.91 -20.37
CA LYS A 135 -0.73 -24.91 -21.22
C LYS A 135 -1.68 -24.29 -22.25
N ASN A 136 -2.23 -23.13 -21.95
CA ASN A 136 -3.20 -22.43 -22.80
C ASN A 136 -2.56 -21.38 -23.72
N LYS A 137 -1.22 -21.36 -23.82
CA LYS A 137 -0.44 -20.46 -24.67
C LYS A 137 0.12 -21.24 -25.85
#